data_AF-A0A6B3VVZ0-F1
#
_entry.id   AF-A0A6B3VVZ0-F1
#
_cell.length_a   1.000
_cell.length_b   1.000
_cell.length_c   1.000
_cell.angle_alpha   90.00
_cell.angle_beta   90.00
_cell.angle_gamma   90.00
#
_symmetry.space_group_name_H-M   'P 1'
#
loop_
_entity.id
_entity.type
_entity.pdbx_description
1 polymer ?
#
loop_
_entity_poly.entity_id
_entity_poly.type
_entity_poly.pdbx_seq_one_letter_code
_entity_poly.pdbx_strand_id
1 'polypeptide(L)'
;MSFYSFAKSVVKAILKPYYRIETIGLENFPRTGGVLLCSNHISNLDPPVVGITAPRPVHFMAKAELFSKPILKNILPKIHSFPVKRGMSDREALRTGLSILKDGNVLGLFPEGTRSRTGELGKGLAGAGFFALRTEADVVPCAIIGPYKPFKKLIVVYGEPINMSELKKNKASANETTELIMNEIQKLINKYK
;
A
#
# COMPACT_ATOMS: atom_id res chain seq x y z
N MET A 1 2.48 -22.01 -12.24
CA MET A 1 1.84 -20.83 -11.61
C MET A 1 2.03 -20.90 -10.11
N SER A 2 2.53 -19.85 -9.46
CA SER A 2 2.55 -19.78 -7.99
C SER A 2 1.13 -19.64 -7.44
N PHE A 3 0.88 -20.08 -6.20
CA PHE A 3 -0.42 -19.86 -5.54
C PHE A 3 -0.82 -18.37 -5.55
N TYR A 4 0.14 -17.46 -5.37
CA TYR A 4 -0.06 -16.02 -5.49
C TYR A 4 -0.65 -15.61 -6.85
N SER A 5 -0.03 -16.06 -7.95
CA SER A 5 -0.47 -15.72 -9.31
C SER A 5 -1.88 -16.25 -9.62
N PHE A 6 -2.20 -17.45 -9.13
CA PHE A 6 -3.54 -18.04 -9.25
C PHE A 6 -4.57 -17.23 -8.44
N ALA A 7 -4.32 -17.01 -7.15
CA ALA A 7 -5.20 -16.24 -6.27
C ALA A 7 -5.41 -14.81 -6.80
N LYS A 8 -4.34 -14.14 -7.24
CA LYS A 8 -4.39 -12.81 -7.88
C LYS A 8 -5.31 -12.83 -9.11
N SER A 9 -5.21 -13.85 -9.97
CA SER A 9 -6.03 -13.97 -11.18
C SER A 9 -7.50 -14.17 -10.87
N VAL A 10 -7.82 -15.06 -9.91
CA VAL A 10 -9.20 -15.32 -9.45
C VAL A 10 -9.81 -14.06 -8.84
N VAL A 11 -9.12 -13.41 -7.91
CA VAL A 11 -9.61 -12.18 -7.26
C VAL A 11 -9.78 -11.07 -8.29
N LYS A 12 -8.85 -10.94 -9.24
CA LYS A 12 -8.95 -9.96 -10.33
C LYS A 12 -10.17 -10.20 -11.21
N ALA A 13 -10.44 -11.45 -11.59
CA ALA A 13 -11.60 -11.80 -12.42
C ALA A 13 -12.94 -11.47 -11.75
N ILE A 14 -12.99 -11.48 -10.41
CA ILE A 14 -14.20 -11.14 -9.65
C ILE A 14 -14.28 -9.62 -9.41
N LEU A 15 -13.25 -9.03 -8.81
CA LEU A 15 -13.31 -7.65 -8.33
C LEU A 15 -13.27 -6.62 -9.46
N LYS A 16 -12.49 -6.87 -10.52
CA LYS A 16 -12.33 -5.93 -11.63
C LYS A 16 -13.65 -5.60 -12.33
N PRO A 17 -14.46 -6.58 -12.79
CA PRO A 17 -15.76 -6.26 -13.39
C PRO A 17 -16.77 -5.76 -12.35
N TYR A 18 -16.78 -6.33 -11.14
CA TYR A 18 -17.76 -5.97 -10.12
C TYR A 18 -17.63 -4.53 -9.62
N TYR A 19 -16.41 -4.01 -9.49
CA TYR A 19 -16.13 -2.62 -9.11
C TYR A 19 -15.63 -1.75 -10.28
N ARG A 20 -15.77 -2.23 -11.52
CA ARG A 20 -15.32 -1.55 -12.75
C ARG A 20 -13.95 -0.88 -12.57
N ILE A 21 -12.96 -1.66 -12.10
CA ILE A 21 -11.68 -1.13 -11.65
C ILE A 21 -10.88 -0.61 -12.84
N GLU A 22 -10.51 0.67 -12.77
CA GLU A 22 -9.62 1.35 -13.71
C GLU A 22 -8.30 1.69 -13.03
N THR A 23 -7.20 1.58 -13.79
CA THR A 23 -5.84 1.82 -13.28
C THR A 23 -5.17 2.91 -14.10
N ILE A 24 -4.55 3.87 -13.45
CA ILE A 24 -3.84 4.99 -14.07
C ILE A 24 -2.41 5.05 -13.52
N GLY A 25 -1.43 5.40 -14.36
CA GLY A 25 -0.06 5.64 -13.92
C GLY A 25 0.76 4.37 -13.64
N LEU A 26 0.40 3.22 -14.21
CA LEU A 26 1.16 1.98 -14.04
C LEU A 26 2.59 2.09 -14.57
N GLU A 27 2.80 2.96 -15.56
CA GLU A 27 4.09 3.34 -16.14
C GLU A 27 5.04 3.99 -15.13
N ASN A 28 4.51 4.63 -14.09
CA ASN A 28 5.29 5.25 -13.02
C ASN A 28 5.88 4.23 -12.04
N PHE A 29 5.38 2.99 -12.07
CA PHE A 29 5.75 1.99 -11.08
C PHE A 29 7.15 1.41 -11.35
N PRO A 30 8.11 1.54 -10.42
CA PRO A 30 9.46 1.03 -10.62
C PRO A 30 9.48 -0.49 -10.87
N ARG A 31 10.15 -0.91 -11.94
CA ARG A 31 10.20 -2.32 -12.37
C ARG A 31 11.14 -3.18 -11.51
N THR A 32 12.14 -2.55 -10.90
CA THR A 32 13.19 -3.18 -10.09
C THR A 32 13.40 -2.40 -8.79
N GLY A 33 14.17 -2.93 -7.85
CA GLY A 33 14.42 -2.27 -6.58
C GLY A 33 13.24 -2.31 -5.61
N GLY A 34 13.49 -1.88 -4.37
CA GLY A 34 12.48 -1.82 -3.32
C GLY A 34 11.47 -0.71 -3.61
N VAL A 35 10.19 -0.97 -3.36
CA VAL A 35 9.14 0.05 -3.53
C VAL A 35 8.30 0.13 -2.27
N LEU A 36 8.28 1.31 -1.65
CA LEU A 36 7.32 1.65 -0.60
C LEU A 36 6.08 2.25 -1.26
N LEU A 37 5.04 1.42 -1.42
CA LEU A 37 3.76 1.82 -2.01
C LEU A 37 2.85 2.34 -0.90
N CYS A 38 2.53 3.63 -0.90
CA CYS A 38 1.68 4.26 0.12
C CYS A 38 0.32 4.65 -0.48
N SER A 39 -0.77 4.12 0.09
CA SER A 39 -2.14 4.41 -0.38
C SER A 39 -3.03 4.96 0.73
N ASN A 40 -4.05 5.74 0.37
CA ASN A 40 -5.20 5.99 1.24
C ASN A 40 -5.95 4.70 1.55
N HIS A 41 -6.70 4.67 2.65
CA HIS A 41 -7.44 3.48 3.11
C HIS A 41 -8.92 3.77 3.34
N ILE A 42 -9.79 3.38 2.41
CA ILE A 42 -11.25 3.59 2.46
C ILE A 42 -12.04 2.28 2.69
N SER A 43 -11.43 1.10 2.55
CA SER A 43 -12.09 -0.20 2.66
C SER A 43 -11.15 -1.33 3.08
N ASN A 44 -11.71 -2.39 3.67
CA ASN A 44 -10.96 -3.65 3.89
C ASN A 44 -10.55 -4.33 2.58
N LEU A 45 -11.14 -3.92 1.45
CA LEU A 45 -10.83 -4.42 0.12
C LEU A 45 -9.65 -3.71 -0.54
N ASP A 46 -9.11 -2.65 0.07
CA ASP A 46 -7.98 -1.90 -0.51
C ASP A 46 -6.72 -2.75 -0.71
N PRO A 47 -6.23 -3.54 0.28
CA PRO A 47 -5.06 -4.39 0.03
C PRO A 47 -5.29 -5.42 -1.10
N PRO A 48 -6.42 -6.15 -1.17
CA PRO A 48 -6.74 -6.99 -2.32
C PRO A 48 -6.80 -6.22 -3.65
N VAL A 49 -7.45 -5.06 -3.70
CA VAL A 49 -7.56 -4.23 -4.92
C VAL A 49 -6.17 -3.81 -5.39
N VAL A 50 -5.36 -3.22 -4.51
CA VAL A 50 -3.99 -2.83 -4.85
C VAL A 50 -3.15 -4.03 -5.26
N GLY A 51 -3.30 -5.18 -4.61
CA GLY A 51 -2.60 -6.42 -4.96
C GLY A 51 -2.91 -6.93 -6.36
N ILE A 52 -4.17 -6.81 -6.82
CA ILE A 52 -4.56 -7.25 -8.17
C ILE A 52 -4.21 -6.24 -9.27
N THR A 53 -4.14 -4.94 -8.94
CA THR A 53 -3.83 -3.87 -9.89
C THR A 53 -2.35 -3.55 -10.01
N ALA A 54 -1.56 -3.76 -8.94
CA ALA A 54 -0.14 -3.42 -8.93
C ALA A 54 0.65 -4.25 -9.97
N PRO A 55 1.62 -3.64 -10.68
CA PRO A 55 2.47 -4.34 -11.64
C PRO A 55 3.34 -5.43 -11.00
N ARG A 56 3.72 -5.27 -9.73
CA ARG A 56 4.58 -6.17 -8.98
C ARG A 56 3.85 -6.73 -7.75
N PRO A 57 4.22 -7.93 -7.25
CA PRO A 57 3.64 -8.48 -6.03
C PRO A 57 3.86 -7.56 -4.84
N VAL A 58 2.80 -7.27 -4.09
CA VAL A 58 2.83 -6.35 -2.94
C VAL A 58 2.76 -7.14 -1.65
N HIS A 59 3.67 -6.85 -0.73
CA HIS A 59 3.68 -7.38 0.63
C HIS A 59 2.93 -6.40 1.54
N PHE A 60 1.93 -6.88 2.28
CA PHE A 60 1.14 -6.05 3.17
C PHE A 60 1.32 -6.43 4.63
N MET A 61 1.37 -5.40 5.47
CA MET A 61 1.19 -5.56 6.91
C MET A 61 -0.28 -5.82 7.21
N ALA A 62 -0.59 -6.97 7.80
CA ALA A 62 -1.93 -7.35 8.19
C ALA A 62 -2.01 -7.58 9.69
N LYS A 63 -3.15 -7.22 10.30
CA LYS A 63 -3.42 -7.41 11.73
C LYS A 63 -3.12 -8.84 12.16
N ALA A 64 -2.33 -9.01 13.23
CA ALA A 64 -1.93 -10.32 13.74
C ALA A 64 -3.14 -11.23 14.04
N GLU A 65 -4.27 -10.67 14.47
CA GLU A 65 -5.51 -11.40 14.73
C GLU A 65 -6.14 -12.03 13.48
N LEU A 66 -5.73 -11.61 12.27
CA LEU A 66 -6.15 -12.26 11.03
C LEU A 66 -5.41 -13.58 10.80
N PHE A 67 -4.19 -13.73 11.35
CA PHE A 67 -3.38 -14.94 11.22
C PHE A 67 -3.79 -16.05 12.19
N SER A 68 -4.68 -15.77 13.16
CA SER A 68 -5.28 -16.80 14.01
C SER A 68 -6.57 -17.38 13.44
N LYS A 69 -7.16 -16.76 12.40
CA LYS A 69 -8.40 -17.27 11.78
C LYS A 69 -8.12 -18.51 10.92
N PRO A 70 -8.89 -19.62 11.06
CA PRO A 70 -8.57 -20.90 10.42
C PRO A 70 -8.36 -20.84 8.89
N ILE A 71 -9.17 -20.05 8.21
CA ILE A 71 -9.08 -19.87 6.75
C ILE A 71 -7.92 -18.92 6.38
N LEU A 72 -7.81 -17.78 7.06
CA LEU A 72 -6.85 -16.74 6.70
C LEU A 72 -5.41 -17.09 7.08
N LYS A 73 -5.20 -17.87 8.15
CA LYS A 73 -3.88 -18.34 8.60
C LYS A 73 -3.07 -19.00 7.48
N ASN A 74 -3.73 -19.75 6.61
CA ASN A 74 -3.10 -20.50 5.52
C ASN A 74 -2.98 -19.68 4.22
N ILE A 75 -3.77 -18.61 4.07
CA ILE A 75 -3.85 -17.81 2.85
C ILE A 75 -2.90 -16.60 2.96
N LEU A 76 -2.94 -15.87 4.07
CA LEU A 76 -2.22 -14.61 4.26
C LEU A 76 -0.71 -14.72 3.97
N PRO A 77 0.03 -15.73 4.50
CA PRO A 77 1.45 -15.87 4.18
C PRO A 77 1.69 -16.15 2.69
N LYS A 78 0.80 -16.93 2.05
CA LYS A 78 0.90 -17.27 0.63
C LYS A 78 0.54 -16.11 -0.30
N ILE A 79 -0.10 -15.06 0.23
CA ILE A 79 -0.37 -13.81 -0.48
C ILE A 79 0.53 -12.66 -0.02
N HIS A 80 1.72 -12.99 0.51
CA HIS A 80 2.77 -12.05 0.87
C HIS A 80 2.38 -11.09 2.00
N SER A 81 1.37 -11.45 2.82
CA SER A 81 1.01 -10.69 4.01
C SER A 81 1.77 -11.20 5.23
N PHE A 82 2.17 -10.28 6.11
CA PHE A 82 2.84 -10.61 7.37
C PHE A 82 2.17 -9.91 8.57
N PRO A 83 2.21 -10.51 9.77
CA PRO A 83 1.50 -9.99 10.93
C PRO A 83 2.11 -8.69 11.45
N VAL A 84 1.24 -7.80 11.92
CA VAL A 84 1.61 -6.63 12.73
C VAL A 84 0.66 -6.52 13.93
N LYS A 85 1.22 -6.33 15.11
CA LYS A 85 0.47 -5.99 16.33
C LYS A 85 0.08 -4.51 16.30
N ARG A 86 -1.06 -4.16 16.90
CA ARG A 86 -1.48 -2.76 17.00
C ARG A 86 -0.42 -1.93 17.72
N GLY A 87 0.02 -0.85 17.07
CA GLY A 87 0.98 0.12 17.61
C GLY A 87 2.33 0.08 16.89
N MET A 88 3.00 1.24 16.86
CA MET A 88 4.34 1.44 16.27
C MET A 88 5.46 0.69 16.99
N SER A 89 5.16 -0.04 18.06
CA SER A 89 6.11 -0.78 18.89
C SER A 89 6.43 -2.18 18.38
N ASP A 90 5.78 -2.65 17.30
CA ASP A 90 6.09 -3.94 16.68
C ASP A 90 7.39 -3.88 15.86
N ARG A 91 8.52 -3.95 16.58
CA ARG A 91 9.87 -3.91 16.01
C ARG A 91 10.12 -5.03 15.00
N GLU A 92 9.45 -6.18 15.16
CA GLU A 92 9.59 -7.31 14.25
C GLU A 92 8.92 -7.00 12.91
N ALA A 93 7.69 -6.50 12.91
CA ALA A 93 7.00 -6.06 11.70
C ALA A 93 7.79 -4.95 10.97
N LEU A 94 8.39 -4.00 11.71
CA LEU A 94 9.25 -2.97 11.14
C LEU A 94 10.51 -3.57 10.49
N ARG A 95 11.18 -4.52 11.14
CA ARG A 95 12.36 -5.21 10.58
C ARG A 95 12.01 -5.99 9.33
N THR A 96 10.89 -6.72 9.34
CA THR A 96 10.39 -7.46 8.19
C THR A 96 10.10 -6.52 7.02
N GLY A 97 9.43 -5.40 7.25
CA GLY A 97 9.20 -4.38 6.22
C GLY A 97 10.50 -3.82 5.63
N LEU A 98 11.51 -3.56 6.47
CA LEU A 98 12.83 -3.12 6.01
C LEU A 98 13.53 -4.19 5.17
N SER A 99 13.44 -5.47 5.55
CA SER A 99 14.01 -6.58 4.76
C SER A 99 13.35 -6.67 3.40
N ILE A 100 12.02 -6.68 3.34
CA ILE A 100 11.25 -6.72 2.09
C ILE A 100 11.72 -5.65 1.11
N LEU A 101 11.86 -4.40 1.59
CA LEU A 101 12.32 -3.29 0.76
C LEU A 101 13.78 -3.47 0.31
N LYS A 102 14.67 -3.91 1.21
CA LYS A 102 16.09 -4.17 0.88
C LYS A 102 16.27 -5.30 -0.11
N ASP A 103 15.42 -6.32 -0.04
CA ASP A 103 15.40 -7.47 -0.96
C ASP A 103 14.81 -7.10 -2.34
N GLY A 104 14.51 -5.81 -2.56
CA GLY A 104 13.99 -5.32 -3.82
C GLY A 104 12.53 -5.65 -4.04
N ASN A 105 11.73 -5.90 -3.00
CA ASN A 105 10.30 -6.19 -3.11
C ASN A 105 9.44 -4.95 -2.81
N VAL A 106 8.13 -5.06 -3.08
CA VAL A 106 7.17 -3.99 -2.81
C VAL A 106 6.56 -4.17 -1.44
N LEU A 107 6.67 -3.15 -0.58
CA LEU A 107 5.94 -3.04 0.68
C LEU A 107 4.74 -2.09 0.50
N GLY A 108 3.53 -2.62 0.65
CA GLY A 108 2.30 -1.84 0.66
C GLY A 108 1.96 -1.36 2.07
N LEU A 109 1.72 -0.05 2.20
CA LEU A 109 1.38 0.61 3.46
C LEU A 109 0.18 1.54 3.28
N PHE A 110 -0.65 1.61 4.32
CA PHE A 110 -1.71 2.60 4.46
C PHE A 110 -1.29 3.57 5.57
N PRO A 111 -0.72 4.75 5.27
CA PRO A 111 -0.07 5.58 6.27
C PRO A 111 -1.02 6.06 7.38
N GLU A 112 -2.32 6.14 7.12
CA GLU A 112 -3.36 6.48 8.10
C GLU A 112 -3.44 5.47 9.28
N GLY A 113 -2.97 4.23 9.07
CA GLY A 113 -3.01 3.15 10.07
C GLY A 113 -4.42 2.60 10.38
N THR A 114 -5.47 3.25 9.87
CA THR A 114 -6.87 2.84 9.96
C THR A 114 -7.58 3.25 8.68
N ARG A 115 -8.77 2.68 8.46
CA ARG A 115 -9.66 3.09 7.38
C ARG A 115 -10.31 4.43 7.70
N SER A 116 -10.38 5.31 6.71
CA SER A 116 -11.25 6.46 6.72
C SER A 116 -12.72 6.02 6.67
N ARG A 117 -13.54 6.59 7.56
CA ARG A 117 -15.00 6.36 7.60
C ARG A 117 -15.76 7.41 6.79
N THR A 118 -15.16 8.57 6.56
CA THR A 118 -15.74 9.68 5.79
C THR A 118 -15.37 9.60 4.31
N GLY A 119 -14.35 8.81 3.96
CA GLY A 119 -13.76 8.76 2.61
C GLY A 119 -12.73 9.86 2.37
N GLU A 120 -12.48 10.72 3.37
CA GLU A 120 -11.43 11.73 3.34
C GLU A 120 -10.11 11.16 3.88
N LEU A 121 -8.99 11.68 3.39
CA LEU A 121 -7.67 11.25 3.82
C LEU A 121 -7.41 11.71 5.26
N GLY A 122 -7.14 10.78 6.16
CA GLY A 122 -6.81 11.06 7.56
C GLY A 122 -5.37 11.52 7.77
N LYS A 123 -5.01 11.75 9.04
CA LYS A 123 -3.62 12.04 9.43
C LYS A 123 -2.74 10.80 9.28
N GLY A 124 -1.59 10.96 8.63
CA GLY A 124 -0.59 9.90 8.52
C GLY A 124 0.16 9.62 9.83
N LEU A 125 0.55 8.37 10.03
CA LEU A 125 1.44 7.91 11.10
C LEU A 125 2.88 7.81 10.60
N ALA A 126 3.85 8.03 11.49
CA ALA A 126 5.29 8.05 11.20
C ALA A 126 5.86 6.81 10.47
N GLY A 127 5.11 5.69 10.40
CA GLY A 127 5.57 4.44 9.79
C GLY A 127 6.00 4.59 8.32
N ALA A 128 5.27 5.37 7.51
CA ALA A 128 5.64 5.57 6.10
C ALA A 128 6.99 6.29 5.98
N GLY A 129 7.13 7.42 6.67
CA GLY A 129 8.39 8.16 6.72
C GLY A 129 9.53 7.36 7.36
N PHE A 130 9.24 6.49 8.33
CA PHE A 130 10.24 5.59 8.92
C PHE A 130 10.89 4.70 7.86
N PHE A 131 10.09 4.09 6.97
CA PHE A 131 10.59 3.23 5.89
C PHE A 131 11.29 4.04 4.81
N ALA A 132 10.69 5.15 4.39
CA ALA A 132 11.24 6.03 3.35
C ALA A 132 12.64 6.55 3.71
N LEU A 133 12.87 6.93 4.97
CA LEU A 133 14.15 7.47 5.42
C LEU A 133 15.22 6.40 5.68
N ARG A 134 14.84 5.14 5.94
CA ARG A 134 15.76 4.06 6.31
C ARG A 134 16.11 3.10 5.18
N THR A 135 15.58 3.36 3.98
CA THR A 135 15.81 2.53 2.80
C THR A 135 16.11 3.41 1.59
N GLU A 136 16.67 2.78 0.56
CA GLU A 136 16.80 3.37 -0.78
C GLU A 136 15.63 2.96 -1.68
N ALA A 137 14.49 2.57 -1.08
CA ALA A 137 13.31 2.19 -1.84
C ALA A 137 12.65 3.43 -2.45
N ASP A 138 12.14 3.28 -3.67
CA ASP A 138 11.29 4.27 -4.31
C ASP A 138 9.97 4.38 -3.54
N VAL A 139 9.54 5.61 -3.26
CA VAL A 139 8.28 5.84 -2.56
C VAL A 139 7.22 6.25 -3.56
N VAL A 140 6.25 5.36 -3.78
CA VAL A 140 5.21 5.54 -4.79
C VAL A 140 3.88 5.88 -4.09
N PRO A 141 3.32 7.08 -4.30
CA PRO A 141 2.01 7.42 -3.79
C PRO A 141 0.93 6.75 -4.64
N CYS A 142 -0.12 6.27 -3.99
CA CYS A 142 -1.25 5.59 -4.62
C CYS A 142 -2.56 6.17 -4.08
N ALA A 143 -3.56 6.30 -4.95
CA ALA A 143 -4.88 6.73 -4.56
C ALA A 143 -5.95 5.76 -5.05
N ILE A 144 -6.83 5.34 -4.15
CA ILE A 144 -8.04 4.59 -4.41
C ILE A 144 -9.21 5.56 -4.31
N ILE A 145 -9.91 5.75 -5.42
CA ILE A 145 -10.92 6.78 -5.60
C ILE A 145 -12.23 6.14 -6.07
N GLY A 146 -13.33 6.54 -5.45
CA GLY A 146 -14.67 6.04 -5.74
C GLY A 146 -15.19 5.09 -4.67
N PRO A 147 -16.50 4.80 -4.70
CA PRO A 147 -17.13 3.96 -3.69
C PRO A 147 -16.95 2.47 -4.02
N TYR A 148 -16.78 1.64 -2.99
CA TYR A 148 -16.94 0.19 -3.10
C TYR A 148 -18.42 -0.20 -3.24
N LYS A 149 -19.02 0.17 -4.37
CA LYS A 149 -20.41 -0.15 -4.73
C LYS A 149 -20.46 -1.03 -5.98
N PRO A 150 -21.37 -2.00 -6.05
CA PRO A 150 -21.52 -2.86 -7.22
C PRO A 150 -21.71 -2.03 -8.50
N PHE A 151 -20.95 -2.36 -9.54
CA PHE A 151 -20.98 -1.74 -10.87
C PHE A 151 -20.73 -0.23 -10.90
N LYS A 152 -20.17 0.35 -9.83
CA LYS A 152 -19.64 1.71 -9.80
C LYS A 152 -18.14 1.68 -10.02
N LYS A 153 -17.62 2.71 -10.69
CA LYS A 153 -16.20 2.83 -11.03
C LYS A 153 -15.38 3.02 -9.75
N LEU A 154 -14.31 2.23 -9.64
CA LEU A 154 -13.24 2.37 -8.67
C LEU A 154 -11.94 2.65 -9.42
N ILE A 155 -11.27 3.76 -9.13
CA ILE A 155 -10.04 4.16 -9.81
C ILE A 155 -8.86 3.93 -8.86
N VAL A 156 -7.82 3.28 -9.35
CA VAL A 156 -6.54 3.10 -8.64
C VAL A 156 -5.47 3.85 -9.42
N VAL A 157 -4.93 4.91 -8.82
CA VAL A 157 -3.91 5.77 -9.43
C VAL A 157 -2.57 5.49 -8.78
N TYR A 158 -1.54 5.24 -9.59
CA TYR A 158 -0.14 5.15 -9.16
C TYR A 158 0.57 6.44 -9.60
N GLY A 159 1.00 7.25 -8.64
CA GLY A 159 1.75 8.47 -8.89
C GLY A 159 3.22 8.22 -9.23
N GLU A 160 3.91 9.29 -9.61
CA GLU A 160 5.36 9.26 -9.80
C GLU A 160 6.09 9.01 -8.47
N PRO A 161 7.23 8.29 -8.48
CA PRO A 161 8.07 8.15 -7.30
C PRO A 161 8.47 9.50 -6.72
N ILE A 162 8.27 9.67 -5.42
CA ILE A 162 8.58 10.91 -4.71
C ILE A 162 10.09 11.06 -4.60
N ASN A 163 10.60 12.23 -4.98
CA ASN A 163 12.01 12.55 -4.79
C ASN A 163 12.33 12.75 -3.29
N MET A 164 13.02 11.76 -2.71
CA MET A 164 13.40 11.77 -1.29
C MET A 164 14.76 12.45 -1.02
N SER A 165 15.49 12.89 -2.05
CA SER A 165 16.85 13.40 -1.89
C SER A 165 16.92 14.65 -1.00
N GLU A 166 15.96 15.56 -1.14
CA GLU A 166 15.93 16.80 -0.35
C GLU A 166 15.55 16.55 1.11
N LEU A 167 14.60 15.65 1.36
CA LEU A 167 14.19 15.27 2.73
C LEU A 167 15.32 14.59 3.50
N LYS A 168 16.06 13.70 2.83
CA LYS A 168 17.23 13.04 3.43
C LYS A 168 18.33 14.06 3.76
N LYS A 169 18.59 15.04 2.88
CA LYS A 169 19.57 16.13 3.12
C LYS A 169 19.18 17.00 4.31
N ASN A 170 17.91 17.36 4.42
CA ASN A 170 17.40 18.23 5.48
C ASN A 170 17.16 17.49 6.81
N LYS A 171 17.50 16.19 6.90
CA LYS A 171 17.26 15.33 8.08
C LYS A 171 15.80 15.40 8.55
N ALA A 172 14.86 15.41 7.61
CA ALA A 172 13.44 15.46 7.92
C ALA A 172 13.04 14.33 8.87
N SER A 173 12.13 14.60 9.79
CA SER A 173 11.58 13.61 10.69
C SER A 173 10.69 12.61 9.92
N ALA A 174 10.45 11.46 10.54
CA ALA A 174 9.54 10.46 9.98
C ALA A 174 8.09 10.99 9.86
N ASN A 175 7.69 11.93 10.72
CA ASN A 175 6.36 12.56 10.63
C ASN A 175 6.29 13.50 9.42
N GLU A 176 7.25 14.42 9.26
CA GLU A 176 7.28 15.36 8.12
C GLU A 176 7.36 14.61 6.78
N THR A 177 8.18 13.56 6.73
CA THR A 177 8.28 12.71 5.52
C THR A 177 6.94 12.01 5.22
N THR A 178 6.24 11.54 6.26
CA THR A 178 4.89 10.96 6.10
C THR A 178 3.90 12.01 5.61
N GLU A 179 3.91 13.21 6.17
CA GLU A 179 3.02 14.30 5.76
C GLU A 179 3.21 14.66 4.29
N LEU A 180 4.45 14.70 3.80
CA LEU A 180 4.72 14.90 2.37
C LEU A 180 4.13 13.77 1.52
N ILE A 181 4.34 12.50 1.91
CA ILE A 181 3.74 11.34 1.21
C ILE A 181 2.20 11.47 1.17
N MET A 182 1.59 11.87 2.28
CA MET A 182 0.15 12.08 2.38
C MET A 182 -0.33 13.21 1.47
N ASN A 183 0.44 14.30 1.36
CA ASN A 183 0.14 15.39 0.44
C ASN A 183 0.17 14.94 -1.02
N GLU A 184 1.12 14.09 -1.41
CA GLU A 184 1.15 13.52 -2.76
C GLU A 184 -0.04 12.60 -3.04
N ILE A 185 -0.44 11.77 -2.06
CA ILE A 185 -1.68 10.98 -2.16
C ILE A 185 -2.90 11.91 -2.32
N GLN A 186 -2.99 12.99 -1.54
CA GLN A 186 -4.09 13.94 -1.63
C GLN A 186 -4.14 14.66 -2.98
N LYS A 187 -2.99 14.99 -3.58
CA LYS A 187 -2.92 15.55 -4.93
C LYS A 187 -3.49 14.58 -5.96
N LEU A 188 -3.17 13.29 -5.87
CA LEU A 188 -3.75 12.26 -6.73
C LEU A 188 -5.27 12.16 -6.54
N ILE A 189 -5.75 12.15 -5.30
CA ILE A 189 -7.19 12.14 -5.00
C ILE A 189 -7.87 13.35 -5.64
N ASN A 190 -7.34 14.56 -5.45
CA ASN A 190 -7.96 15.78 -5.98
C ASN A 190 -7.97 15.82 -7.51
N LYS A 191 -6.95 15.25 -8.16
CA LYS A 191 -6.83 15.26 -9.62
C LYS A 191 -7.81 14.31 -10.32
N TYR A 192 -8.19 13.21 -9.67
CA TYR A 192 -8.95 12.12 -10.29
C TYR A 192 -10.30 11.79 -9.61
N LYS A 193 -10.72 12.58 -8.62
CA LYS A 193 -12.03 12.51 -7.99
C LYS A 193 -13.08 13.24 -8.81
#